data_AF-A0A398DF24-F1
#
_entry.id   AF-A0A398DF24-F1
#
_cell.length_a   1.000
_cell.length_b   1.000
_cell.length_c   1.000
_cell.angle_alpha   90.00
_cell.angle_beta   90.00
_cell.angle_gamma   90.00
#
_symmetry.space_group_name_H-M   'P 1'
#
loop_
_entity.id
_entity.type
_entity.pdbx_description
1 polymer ?
#
loop_
_entity_poly.entity_id
_entity_poly.type
_entity_poly.pdbx_seq_one_letter_code
_entity_poly.pdbx_strand_id
1 'polypeptide(L)'
;MKDEGIMIGDTSGTFRPDAPITRAEAAAALLRMLKVAPIQNLTASSFTDVPVTNWAAGYIEAMQKNGYITGYPDGTYKPTVNILRSEFTAIADRTLGREIGNSSQVTGLAGGVVWPDVPTTQWAYLYILEASTPHTVANAVKLDRTIVLTSKTIPLFSDGASAVTIHKVGDVLTAIVPVDGLLPNGSVPAARTVTVAITIKLKP
;
A
#
# COMPACT_ATOMS: atom_id res chain seq x y z
N MET A 1 10.13 -5.73 -9.98
CA MET A 1 8.73 -6.17 -9.74
C MET A 1 8.60 -7.69 -9.61
N LYS A 2 9.13 -8.50 -10.53
CA LYS A 2 9.10 -9.97 -10.42
C LYS A 2 9.92 -10.48 -9.22
N ASP A 3 11.16 -10.02 -9.08
CA ASP A 3 12.05 -10.40 -7.96
C ASP A 3 11.55 -9.91 -6.61
N GLU A 4 10.75 -8.84 -6.64
CA GLU A 4 10.05 -8.27 -5.48
C GLU A 4 8.76 -9.04 -5.13
N GLY A 5 8.41 -10.04 -5.92
CA GLY A 5 7.18 -10.84 -5.80
C GLY A 5 5.90 -10.12 -6.22
N ILE A 6 5.96 -8.91 -6.77
CA ILE A 6 4.77 -8.07 -7.00
C ILE A 6 3.98 -8.58 -8.20
N MET A 7 4.62 -8.60 -9.38
CA MET A 7 4.02 -9.06 -10.63
C MET A 7 4.56 -10.44 -10.95
N ILE A 8 3.74 -11.45 -10.68
CA ILE A 8 4.04 -12.86 -10.93
C ILE A 8 3.16 -13.28 -12.11
N GLY A 9 3.72 -14.03 -13.07
CA GLY A 9 2.94 -14.59 -14.16
C GLY A 9 1.88 -15.57 -13.68
N ASP A 10 1.00 -15.98 -14.59
CA ASP A 10 -0.03 -16.98 -14.28
C ASP A 10 0.57 -18.37 -13.95
N THR A 11 -0.31 -19.35 -13.71
CA THR A 11 0.10 -20.73 -13.42
C THR A 11 0.93 -21.39 -14.53
N SER A 12 0.90 -20.84 -15.75
CA SER A 12 1.70 -21.27 -16.90
C SER A 12 3.00 -20.45 -17.05
N GLY A 13 3.31 -19.57 -16.10
CA GLY A 13 4.48 -18.70 -16.11
C GLY A 13 4.37 -17.53 -17.09
N THR A 14 3.19 -17.26 -17.65
CA THR A 14 2.99 -16.22 -18.68
C THR A 14 2.57 -14.90 -18.04
N PHE A 15 3.17 -13.79 -18.46
CA PHE A 15 2.87 -12.45 -17.91
C PHE A 15 1.56 -11.85 -18.42
N ARG A 16 1.19 -12.13 -19.68
CA ARG A 16 -0.02 -11.61 -20.36
C ARG A 16 -0.11 -10.07 -20.39
N PRO A 17 0.82 -9.38 -21.08
CA PRO A 17 0.95 -7.92 -21.02
C PRO A 17 -0.28 -7.14 -21.50
N ASP A 18 -1.06 -7.70 -22.43
CA ASP A 18 -2.23 -7.04 -23.01
C ASP A 18 -3.56 -7.51 -22.38
N ALA A 19 -3.49 -8.45 -21.43
CA ALA A 19 -4.69 -8.93 -20.75
C ALA A 19 -5.14 -7.89 -19.70
N PRO A 20 -6.45 -7.60 -19.61
CA PRO A 20 -6.99 -6.86 -18.49
C PRO A 20 -6.70 -7.56 -17.16
N ILE A 21 -6.49 -6.78 -16.11
CA ILE A 21 -6.28 -7.30 -14.76
C ILE A 21 -7.62 -7.49 -14.04
N THR A 22 -7.82 -8.65 -13.44
CA THR A 22 -8.98 -8.92 -12.58
C THR A 22 -8.83 -8.23 -11.23
N ARG A 23 -9.94 -8.04 -10.51
CA ARG A 23 -9.93 -7.47 -9.16
C ARG A 23 -9.11 -8.32 -8.18
N ALA A 24 -9.16 -9.64 -8.28
CA ALA A 24 -8.33 -10.54 -7.48
C ALA A 24 -6.82 -10.35 -7.74
N GLU A 25 -6.42 -10.26 -9.01
CA GLU A 25 -5.03 -10.02 -9.38
C GLU A 25 -4.55 -8.64 -8.93
N ALA A 26 -5.39 -7.61 -9.07
CA ALA A 26 -5.10 -6.27 -8.59
C ALA A 26 -4.90 -6.25 -7.07
N ALA A 27 -5.78 -6.89 -6.29
CA ALA A 27 -5.63 -7.00 -4.84
C ALA A 27 -4.34 -7.73 -4.45
N ALA A 28 -4.03 -8.83 -5.11
CA ALA A 28 -2.80 -9.58 -4.85
C ALA A 28 -1.55 -8.75 -5.17
N ALA A 29 -1.50 -8.10 -6.34
CA ALA A 29 -0.37 -7.27 -6.74
C ALA A 29 -0.18 -6.07 -5.80
N LEU A 30 -1.26 -5.36 -5.46
CA LEU A 30 -1.21 -4.20 -4.57
C LEU A 30 -0.80 -4.60 -3.14
N LEU A 31 -1.35 -5.69 -2.59
CA LEU A 31 -0.96 -6.15 -1.26
C LEU A 31 0.53 -6.52 -1.19
N ARG A 32 1.05 -7.18 -2.25
CA ARG A 32 2.48 -7.51 -2.37
C ARG A 32 3.34 -6.26 -2.55
N MET A 33 2.87 -5.28 -3.30
CA MET A 33 3.54 -3.98 -3.41
C MET A 33 3.66 -3.28 -2.05
N LEU A 34 2.63 -3.40 -1.21
CA LEU A 34 2.61 -2.89 0.16
C LEU A 34 3.41 -3.74 1.15
N LYS A 35 3.99 -4.86 0.69
CA LYS A 35 4.74 -5.81 1.52
C LYS A 35 3.92 -6.32 2.72
N VAL A 36 2.60 -6.41 2.55
CA VAL A 36 1.69 -6.99 3.55
C VAL A 36 1.49 -8.46 3.24
N ALA A 37 1.59 -9.31 4.27
CA ALA A 37 1.39 -10.75 4.11
C ALA A 37 -0.10 -11.08 3.90
N PRO A 38 -0.44 -11.98 2.96
CA PRO A 38 -1.81 -12.48 2.84
C PRO A 38 -2.17 -13.32 4.07
N ILE A 39 -3.44 -13.28 4.47
CA ILE A 39 -3.94 -14.09 5.59
C ILE A 39 -3.87 -15.57 5.21
N GLN A 40 -3.20 -16.35 6.06
CA GLN A 40 -3.10 -17.81 5.93
C GLN A 40 -4.21 -18.50 6.74
N ASN A 41 -4.56 -19.74 6.35
CA ASN A 41 -5.52 -20.59 7.05
C ASN A 41 -6.86 -19.88 7.32
N LEU A 42 -7.39 -19.20 6.31
CA LEU A 42 -8.64 -18.47 6.41
C LEU A 42 -9.81 -19.43 6.70
N THR A 43 -10.51 -19.22 7.81
CA THR A 43 -11.65 -20.06 8.22
C THR A 43 -13.00 -19.50 7.78
N ALA A 44 -13.07 -18.21 7.44
CA ALA A 44 -14.26 -17.54 6.91
C ALA A 44 -13.82 -16.34 6.04
N SER A 45 -14.59 -16.02 5.00
CA SER A 45 -14.41 -14.81 4.20
C SER A 45 -15.41 -13.73 4.57
N SER A 46 -14.98 -12.48 4.47
CA SER A 46 -15.80 -11.28 4.58
C SER A 46 -16.72 -11.08 3.37
N PHE A 47 -16.47 -11.78 2.25
CA PHE A 47 -17.23 -11.63 1.01
C PHE A 47 -17.94 -12.93 0.63
N THR A 48 -19.20 -12.83 0.24
CA THR A 48 -20.05 -14.00 -0.04
C THR A 48 -19.64 -14.77 -1.30
N ASP A 49 -18.94 -14.12 -2.23
CA ASP A 49 -18.48 -14.68 -3.50
C ASP A 49 -16.98 -15.01 -3.53
N VAL A 50 -16.30 -14.93 -2.38
CA VAL A 50 -14.89 -15.30 -2.22
C VAL A 50 -14.80 -16.48 -1.25
N PRO A 51 -14.95 -17.73 -1.73
CA PRO A 51 -14.80 -18.88 -0.85
C PRO A 51 -13.36 -18.94 -0.31
N VAL A 52 -13.16 -19.47 0.89
CA VAL A 52 -11.82 -19.58 1.52
C VAL A 52 -10.82 -20.41 0.69
N THR A 53 -11.32 -21.24 -0.22
CA THR A 53 -10.53 -22.03 -1.18
C THR A 53 -10.08 -21.24 -2.41
N ASN A 54 -10.57 -20.00 -2.60
CA ASN A 54 -10.12 -19.13 -3.67
C ASN A 54 -8.66 -18.74 -3.45
N TRP A 55 -7.83 -18.84 -4.49
CA TRP A 55 -6.40 -18.52 -4.43
C TRP A 55 -6.11 -17.09 -3.92
N ALA A 56 -7.03 -16.16 -4.18
CA ALA A 56 -6.91 -14.76 -3.81
C ALA A 56 -7.54 -14.44 -2.44
N ALA A 57 -8.23 -15.39 -1.79
CA ALA A 57 -8.99 -15.14 -0.57
C ALA A 57 -8.13 -14.48 0.51
N GLY A 58 -6.95 -15.04 0.80
CA GLY A 58 -6.04 -14.46 1.80
C GLY A 58 -5.53 -13.06 1.47
N TYR A 59 -5.41 -12.72 0.18
CA TYR A 59 -5.02 -11.38 -0.26
C TYR A 59 -6.15 -10.38 -0.12
N ILE A 60 -7.35 -10.77 -0.57
CA ILE A 60 -8.57 -9.97 -0.50
C ILE A 60 -8.91 -9.66 0.96
N GLU A 61 -8.90 -10.66 1.84
CA GLU A 61 -9.14 -10.46 3.27
C GLU A 61 -8.10 -9.55 3.92
N ALA A 62 -6.82 -9.68 3.56
CA ALA A 62 -5.79 -8.78 4.08
C ALA A 62 -6.03 -7.33 3.61
N MET A 63 -6.35 -7.12 2.33
CA MET A 63 -6.69 -5.78 1.81
C MET A 63 -7.91 -5.20 2.54
N GLN A 64 -8.93 -6.03 2.83
CA GLN A 64 -10.14 -5.61 3.53
C GLN A 64 -9.84 -5.22 4.98
N LYS A 65 -9.10 -6.05 5.72
CA LYS A 65 -8.76 -5.80 7.13
C LYS A 65 -7.87 -4.57 7.33
N ASN A 66 -7.04 -4.23 6.34
CA ASN A 66 -6.25 -3.00 6.34
C ASN A 66 -7.04 -1.77 5.86
N GLY A 67 -8.32 -1.93 5.51
CA GLY A 67 -9.18 -0.84 5.04
C GLY A 67 -8.93 -0.40 3.60
N TYR A 68 -8.14 -1.12 2.81
CA TYR A 68 -7.82 -0.74 1.43
C TYR A 68 -8.96 -1.07 0.45
N ILE A 69 -9.76 -2.09 0.76
CA ILE A 69 -10.97 -2.46 0.00
C ILE A 69 -12.17 -2.61 0.93
N THR A 70 -13.36 -2.39 0.39
CA THR A 70 -14.64 -2.54 1.11
C THR A 70 -15.58 -3.59 0.50
N GLY A 71 -15.36 -3.96 -0.77
CA GLY A 71 -16.33 -4.73 -1.56
C GLY A 71 -17.52 -3.90 -2.03
N TYR A 72 -18.53 -4.58 -2.58
CA TYR A 72 -19.78 -3.99 -3.05
C TYR A 72 -20.85 -4.02 -1.95
N PRO A 73 -21.89 -3.16 -2.05
CA PRO A 73 -22.97 -3.11 -1.05
C PRO A 73 -23.75 -4.43 -0.90
N ASP A 74 -23.71 -5.32 -1.89
CA ASP A 74 -24.34 -6.65 -1.87
C ASP A 74 -23.51 -7.70 -1.09
N GLY A 75 -22.39 -7.30 -0.48
CA GLY A 75 -21.50 -8.18 0.27
C GLY A 75 -20.54 -8.99 -0.60
N THR A 76 -20.45 -8.69 -1.89
CA THR A 76 -19.53 -9.35 -2.83
C THR A 76 -18.24 -8.57 -3.04
N TYR A 77 -17.21 -9.24 -3.56
CA TYR A 77 -15.97 -8.61 -4.02
C TYR A 77 -15.82 -8.66 -5.55
N LYS A 78 -16.44 -9.63 -6.22
CA LYS A 78 -16.37 -9.92 -7.67
C LYS A 78 -14.94 -10.17 -8.15
N PRO A 79 -14.24 -11.20 -7.61
CA PRO A 79 -12.81 -11.39 -7.80
C PRO A 79 -12.38 -11.59 -9.27
N THR A 80 -13.26 -12.13 -10.11
CA THR A 80 -12.98 -12.44 -11.52
C THR A 80 -13.33 -11.33 -12.49
N VAL A 81 -14.00 -10.27 -12.02
CA VAL A 81 -14.34 -9.11 -12.86
C VAL A 81 -13.11 -8.23 -13.02
N ASN A 82 -12.95 -7.62 -14.19
CA ASN A 82 -11.87 -6.66 -14.45
C ASN A 82 -12.04 -5.42 -13.56
N ILE A 83 -10.94 -4.96 -12.98
CA ILE A 83 -10.97 -3.76 -12.14
C ILE A 83 -11.25 -2.51 -12.99
N LEU A 84 -12.13 -1.64 -12.51
CA LEU A 84 -12.38 -0.35 -13.14
C LEU A 84 -11.34 0.68 -12.70
N ARG A 85 -11.09 1.70 -13.54
CA ARG A 85 -10.20 2.82 -13.20
C ARG A 85 -10.60 3.51 -11.89
N SER A 86 -11.90 3.73 -11.70
CA SER A 86 -12.46 4.31 -10.47
C SER A 86 -12.21 3.46 -9.23
N GLU A 87 -12.29 2.14 -9.37
CA GLU A 87 -12.03 1.20 -8.29
C GLU A 87 -10.55 1.17 -7.93
N PHE A 88 -9.68 1.14 -8.93
CA PHE A 88 -8.24 1.24 -8.73
C PHE A 88 -7.86 2.55 -8.04
N THR A 89 -8.41 3.69 -8.49
CA THR A 89 -8.18 5.00 -7.85
C THR A 89 -8.61 4.99 -6.38
N ALA A 90 -9.79 4.48 -6.08
CA ALA A 90 -10.26 4.39 -4.69
C ALA A 90 -9.28 3.57 -3.83
N ILE A 91 -8.84 2.40 -4.30
CA ILE A 91 -7.88 1.57 -3.57
C ILE A 91 -6.55 2.32 -3.37
N ALA A 92 -6.04 2.97 -4.42
CA ALA A 92 -4.80 3.73 -4.34
C ALA A 92 -4.89 4.84 -3.28
N ASP A 93 -5.98 5.60 -3.23
CA ASP A 93 -6.18 6.65 -2.23
C ASP A 93 -6.22 6.07 -0.81
N ARG A 94 -6.95 4.97 -0.58
CA ARG A 94 -6.97 4.31 0.75
C ARG A 94 -5.58 3.85 1.16
N THR A 95 -4.88 3.21 0.23
CA THR A 95 -3.53 2.69 0.44
C THR A 95 -2.53 3.80 0.76
N LEU A 96 -2.67 4.96 0.12
CA LEU A 96 -1.82 6.13 0.35
C LEU A 96 -2.27 6.97 1.56
N GLY A 97 -3.40 6.64 2.19
CA GLY A 97 -3.96 7.41 3.31
C GLY A 97 -4.49 8.78 2.88
N ARG A 98 -5.00 8.89 1.66
CA ARG A 98 -5.40 10.15 1.01
C ARG A 98 -6.91 10.33 0.88
N GLU A 99 -7.69 9.48 1.53
CA GLU A 99 -9.15 9.60 1.47
C GLU A 99 -9.61 10.95 2.02
N ILE A 100 -10.40 11.66 1.22
CA ILE A 100 -11.07 12.90 1.62
C ILE A 100 -12.55 12.63 1.91
N GLY A 101 -13.09 13.25 2.94
CA GLY A 101 -14.50 13.12 3.33
C GLY A 101 -15.42 14.10 2.59
N ASN A 102 -14.88 15.18 2.02
CA ASN A 102 -15.61 16.13 1.18
C ASN A 102 -14.66 16.90 0.24
N SER A 103 -15.21 17.50 -0.81
CA SER A 103 -14.46 18.22 -1.84
C SER A 103 -13.72 19.46 -1.33
N SER A 104 -14.10 20.03 -0.18
CA SER A 104 -13.41 21.19 0.40
C SER A 104 -12.07 20.81 1.05
N GLN A 105 -11.80 19.53 1.27
CA GLN A 105 -10.54 19.03 1.82
C GLN A 105 -9.43 18.87 0.77
N VAL A 106 -9.77 19.07 -0.51
CA VAL A 106 -8.79 19.05 -1.61
C VAL A 106 -7.86 20.25 -1.45
N THR A 107 -6.62 19.98 -1.03
CA THR A 107 -5.59 21.00 -0.81
C THR A 107 -4.50 20.85 -1.88
N GLY A 108 -4.56 21.69 -2.91
CA GLY A 108 -3.65 21.65 -4.05
C GLY A 108 -3.82 22.85 -4.98
N LEU A 109 -2.81 23.13 -5.79
CA LEU A 109 -2.86 24.19 -6.80
C LEU A 109 -3.99 23.87 -7.79
N ALA A 110 -5.03 24.70 -7.73
CA ALA A 110 -6.24 24.70 -8.56
C ALA A 110 -7.36 23.73 -8.13
N GLY A 111 -8.25 24.20 -7.26
CA GLY A 111 -9.57 23.61 -7.00
C GLY A 111 -10.54 23.71 -8.19
N GLY A 112 -10.13 23.20 -9.36
CA GLY A 112 -10.88 23.34 -10.62
C GLY A 112 -10.76 22.15 -11.59
N VAL A 113 -10.26 21.01 -11.13
CA VAL A 113 -10.20 19.81 -11.98
C VAL A 113 -11.59 19.21 -12.10
N VAL A 114 -12.13 19.22 -13.33
CA VAL A 114 -13.45 18.66 -13.67
C VAL A 114 -13.29 17.67 -14.82
N TRP A 115 -13.88 16.50 -14.66
CA TRP A 115 -13.94 15.47 -15.69
C TRP A 115 -15.35 15.45 -16.30
N PRO A 116 -15.51 15.68 -17.62
CA PRO A 116 -16.83 15.73 -18.26
C PRO A 116 -17.67 14.45 -18.10
N ASP A 117 -17.01 13.32 -17.88
CA ASP A 117 -17.59 11.98 -17.72
C ASP A 117 -17.71 11.51 -16.26
N VAL A 118 -17.38 12.37 -15.28
CA VAL A 118 -17.46 12.03 -13.85
C VAL A 118 -18.42 12.99 -13.14
N PRO A 119 -19.73 12.67 -13.09
CA PRO A 119 -20.69 13.48 -12.34
C PRO A 119 -20.38 13.43 -10.83
N THR A 120 -20.78 14.47 -10.09
CA THR A 120 -20.60 14.53 -8.62
C THR A 120 -21.33 13.42 -7.86
N THR A 121 -22.33 12.81 -8.49
CA THR A 121 -23.07 11.64 -7.97
C THR A 121 -22.33 10.32 -8.17
N GLN A 122 -21.22 10.31 -8.93
CA GLN A 122 -20.42 9.11 -9.09
C GLN A 122 -19.83 8.69 -7.75
N TRP A 123 -19.92 7.40 -7.41
CA TRP A 123 -19.48 6.87 -6.11
C TRP A 123 -18.00 7.14 -5.82
N ALA A 124 -17.18 7.15 -6.87
CA ALA A 124 -15.75 7.41 -6.78
C ALA A 124 -15.35 8.87 -6.99
N TYR A 125 -16.32 9.79 -7.04
CA TYR A 125 -16.07 11.20 -7.38
C TYR A 125 -14.96 11.82 -6.53
N LEU A 126 -15.02 11.63 -5.21
CA LEU A 126 -14.02 12.19 -4.29
C LEU A 126 -12.63 11.59 -4.47
N TYR A 127 -12.54 10.27 -4.73
CA TYR A 127 -11.27 9.62 -5.02
C TYR A 127 -10.66 10.09 -6.34
N ILE A 128 -11.50 10.23 -7.37
CA ILE A 128 -11.07 10.74 -8.67
C ILE A 128 -10.60 12.19 -8.53
N LEU A 129 -11.32 13.02 -7.78
CA LEU A 129 -10.96 14.41 -7.54
C LEU A 129 -9.62 14.54 -6.79
N GLU A 130 -9.43 13.76 -5.73
CA GLU A 130 -8.18 13.72 -4.97
C GLU A 130 -7.00 13.29 -5.85
N ALA A 131 -7.13 12.16 -6.56
CA ALA A 131 -6.09 11.65 -7.43
C ALA A 131 -5.76 12.58 -8.61
N SER A 132 -6.72 13.42 -9.02
CA SER A 132 -6.52 14.38 -10.11
C SER A 132 -5.94 15.71 -9.64
N THR A 133 -5.89 15.95 -8.32
CA THR A 133 -5.38 17.21 -7.77
C THR A 133 -3.87 17.13 -7.54
N PRO A 134 -3.10 18.09 -8.09
CA PRO A 134 -1.68 18.21 -7.78
C PRO A 134 -1.49 18.50 -6.30
N HIS A 135 -0.82 17.59 -5.62
CA HIS A 135 -0.45 17.70 -4.23
C HIS A 135 0.98 18.24 -4.18
N THR A 136 1.10 19.55 -4.06
CA THR A 136 2.38 20.15 -3.70
C THR A 136 2.59 19.96 -2.20
N VAL A 137 3.74 19.41 -1.81
CA VAL A 137 4.14 19.34 -0.40
C VAL A 137 4.50 20.76 0.07
N ALA A 138 3.50 21.57 0.36
CA ALA A 138 3.67 22.88 0.96
C ALA A 138 3.95 22.65 2.46
N ASN A 139 5.17 22.95 2.89
CA ASN A 139 5.68 22.64 4.23
C ASN A 139 5.90 21.15 4.47
N ALA A 140 6.85 20.53 3.75
CA ALA A 140 7.47 19.30 4.24
C ALA A 140 8.04 19.60 5.63
N VAL A 141 7.27 19.31 6.68
CA VAL A 141 7.79 19.35 8.04
C VAL A 141 8.83 18.25 8.07
N LYS A 142 10.10 18.65 8.08
CA LYS A 142 11.15 17.77 8.56
C LYS A 142 10.66 17.29 9.92
N LEU A 143 10.24 16.04 10.00
CA LEU A 143 9.90 15.46 11.28
C LEU A 143 11.21 15.42 12.06
N ASP A 144 11.41 16.41 12.93
CA ASP A 144 12.43 16.38 13.99
C ASP A 144 12.05 15.36 15.09
N ARG A 145 11.19 14.41 14.73
CA ARG A 145 10.75 13.30 15.56
C ARG A 145 11.39 12.06 14.98
N THR A 146 12.23 11.43 15.77
CA THR A 146 12.68 10.07 15.52
C THR A 146 11.44 9.18 15.43
N ILE A 147 11.18 8.58 14.27
CA ILE A 147 10.26 7.44 14.18
C ILE A 147 10.98 6.28 14.86
N VAL A 148 10.69 6.08 16.14
CA VAL A 148 11.13 4.89 16.86
C VAL A 148 10.19 3.77 16.41
N LEU A 149 10.69 2.88 15.56
CA LEU A 149 10.07 1.57 15.40
C LEU A 149 10.18 0.90 16.78
N THR A 150 9.06 0.76 17.49
CA THR A 150 9.06 0.09 18.79
C THR A 150 9.64 -1.30 18.59
N SER A 151 10.74 -1.58 19.27
CA SER A 151 11.47 -2.83 19.23
C SER A 151 10.52 -4.02 19.15
N LYS A 152 10.66 -4.85 18.10
CA LYS A 152 10.08 -6.20 18.16
C LYS A 152 10.93 -6.99 19.14
N THR A 153 10.34 -7.45 20.24
CA THR A 153 10.99 -8.41 21.13
C THR A 153 11.15 -9.72 20.36
N ILE A 154 12.38 -10.10 20.07
CA ILE A 154 12.70 -11.44 19.58
C ILE A 154 13.05 -12.26 20.83
N PRO A 155 12.19 -13.18 21.29
CA PRO A 155 12.54 -14.04 22.40
C PRO A 155 13.66 -14.98 21.94
N LEU A 156 14.80 -14.90 22.63
CA LEU A 156 15.89 -15.87 22.51
C LEU A 156 15.66 -16.95 23.56
N PHE A 157 15.37 -18.16 23.11
CA PHE A 157 15.32 -19.32 23.99
C PHE A 157 16.70 -19.98 24.00
N SER A 158 17.33 -19.97 25.17
CA SER A 158 18.55 -20.75 25.45
C SER A 158 18.15 -21.99 26.24
N ASP A 159 18.72 -23.14 25.88
CA ASP A 159 18.62 -24.40 26.63
C ASP A 159 19.62 -24.46 27.81
N GLY A 160 20.41 -23.40 28.03
CA GLY A 160 21.41 -23.29 29.08
C GLY A 160 22.74 -23.98 28.78
N ALA A 161 22.88 -24.69 27.65
CA ALA A 161 24.10 -25.40 27.27
C ALA A 161 24.68 -24.91 25.93
N SER A 162 23.87 -24.33 25.07
CA SER A 162 24.26 -23.89 23.72
C SER A 162 24.74 -22.44 23.69
N ALA A 163 25.88 -22.19 23.02
CA ALA A 163 26.36 -20.84 22.77
C ALA A 163 25.42 -20.12 21.79
N VAL A 164 24.79 -19.01 22.24
CA VAL A 164 23.93 -18.18 21.39
C VAL A 164 24.82 -17.29 20.51
N THR A 165 24.82 -17.56 19.21
CA THR A 165 25.56 -16.73 18.25
C THR A 165 24.69 -15.53 17.86
N ILE A 166 25.09 -14.33 18.28
CA ILE A 166 24.45 -13.08 17.85
C ILE A 166 25.08 -12.69 16.51
N HIS A 167 24.32 -12.84 15.42
CA HIS A 167 24.76 -12.37 14.11
C HIS A 167 24.84 -10.83 14.11
N LYS A 168 25.90 -10.29 13.47
CA LYS A 168 26.23 -8.86 13.45
C LYS A 168 25.06 -8.03 12.95
N VAL A 169 24.75 -6.94 13.67
CA VAL A 169 23.81 -5.90 13.23
C VAL A 169 24.34 -5.27 11.94
N GLY A 170 23.58 -5.37 10.86
CA GLY A 170 24.03 -4.99 9.52
C GLY A 170 23.11 -5.44 8.38
N ASP A 171 22.03 -6.18 8.66
CA ASP A 171 21.00 -6.41 7.66
C ASP A 171 20.38 -5.06 7.26
N VAL A 172 20.44 -4.78 5.96
CA VAL A 172 19.95 -3.54 5.36
C VAL A 172 18.46 -3.40 5.67
N LEU A 173 18.10 -2.41 6.50
CA LEU A 173 16.73 -1.92 6.59
C LEU A 173 16.53 -0.90 5.46
N THR A 174 15.85 -1.33 4.40
CA THR A 174 15.41 -0.43 3.33
C THR A 174 14.30 0.48 3.87
N ALA A 175 14.65 1.72 4.21
CA ALA A 175 13.66 2.77 4.44
C ALA A 175 13.33 3.42 3.10
N ILE A 176 12.09 3.29 2.64
CA ILE A 176 11.58 4.11 1.54
C ILE A 176 11.34 5.49 2.13
N VAL A 177 12.32 6.38 2.00
CA VAL A 177 12.12 7.80 2.26
C VAL A 177 11.28 8.33 1.09
N PRO A 178 10.14 8.99 1.33
CA PRO A 178 9.43 9.68 0.25
C PRO A 178 10.41 10.64 -0.41
N VAL A 179 10.73 10.42 -1.68
CA VAL A 179 11.38 11.44 -2.48
C VAL A 179 10.42 12.61 -2.55
N ASP A 180 10.92 13.81 -2.23
CA ASP A 180 10.19 15.03 -2.51
C ASP A 180 9.75 14.94 -3.98
N GLY A 181 8.45 15.05 -4.24
CA GLY A 181 7.94 15.11 -5.61
C GLY A 181 8.57 16.28 -6.37
N LEU A 182 8.35 16.33 -7.68
CA LEU A 182 8.77 17.49 -8.46
C LEU A 182 8.24 18.78 -7.82
N LEU A 183 9.07 19.81 -7.82
CA LEU A 183 8.65 21.15 -7.43
C LEU A 183 7.47 21.58 -8.33
N PRO A 184 6.63 22.55 -7.92
CA PRO A 184 5.47 22.99 -8.69
C PRO A 184 5.78 23.40 -10.14
N ASN A 185 7.03 23.75 -10.43
CA ASN A 185 7.55 24.11 -11.76
C ASN A 185 8.11 22.90 -12.56
N GLY A 186 7.93 21.66 -12.09
CA GLY A 186 8.43 20.44 -12.70
C GLY A 186 9.92 20.16 -12.48
N SER A 187 10.63 20.97 -11.69
CA SER A 187 12.06 20.76 -11.44
C SER A 187 12.33 19.77 -10.30
N VAL A 188 13.48 19.08 -10.39
CA VAL A 188 13.93 18.12 -9.37
C VAL A 188 14.47 18.89 -8.16
N PRO A 189 14.03 18.58 -6.92
CA PRO A 189 14.60 19.15 -5.71
C PRO A 189 16.11 18.88 -5.59
N ALA A 190 16.84 19.76 -4.89
CA ALA A 190 18.28 19.57 -4.67
C ALA A 190 18.55 18.27 -3.89
N ALA A 191 19.60 17.54 -4.29
CA ALA A 191 20.02 16.32 -3.62
C ALA A 191 20.42 16.60 -2.15
N ARG A 192 20.02 15.71 -1.23
CA ARG A 192 20.40 15.79 0.19
C ARG A 192 20.89 14.44 0.71
N THR A 193 21.94 14.47 1.52
CA THR A 193 22.46 13.28 2.20
C THR A 193 21.59 12.95 3.41
N VAL A 194 21.08 11.72 3.48
CA VAL A 194 20.34 11.22 4.65
C VAL A 194 21.22 10.21 5.38
N THR A 195 21.62 10.54 6.61
CA THR A 195 22.41 9.66 7.47
C THR A 195 21.49 9.00 8.49
N VAL A 196 21.41 7.66 8.48
CA VAL A 196 20.68 6.88 9.49
C VAL A 196 21.68 6.37 10.52
N ALA A 197 21.61 6.89 11.75
CA ALA A 197 22.43 6.44 12.86
C ALA A 197 21.64 5.44 13.74
N ILE A 198 22.18 4.24 13.91
CA ILE A 198 21.61 3.22 14.81
C ILE A 198 22.46 3.19 16.09
N THR A 199 21.88 3.65 17.20
CA THR A 199 22.54 3.66 18.51
C THR A 199 21.98 2.55 19.39
N ILE A 200 22.82 1.56 19.73
CA ILE A 200 22.44 0.50 20.66
C ILE A 200 22.81 0.95 22.08
N LYS A 201 21.81 1.21 22.92
CA LYS A 201 22.02 1.46 24.35
C LYS A 201 21.89 0.14 25.10
N LEU A 202 23.00 -0.40 25.56
CA LEU A 202 23.00 -1.46 26.57
C LEU A 202 22.62 -0.81 27.91
N LYS A 203 21.56 -1.33 28.55
CA LYS A 203 21.28 -0.99 29.95
C LYS A 203 22.26 -1.78 30.83
N PRO A 204 22.78 -1.16 31.91
CA PRO A 204 23.63 -1.86 32.87
C PRO A 204 22.89 -3.00 33.57
#